data_AF-A0A7W2ICE8-F1
#
_entry.id   AF-A0A7W2ICE8-F1
#
_cell.length_a   1.000
_cell.length_b   1.000
_cell.length_c   1.000
_cell.angle_alpha   90.00
_cell.angle_beta   90.00
_cell.angle_gamma   90.00
#
_symmetry.space_group_name_H-M   'P 1'
#
loop_
_entity.id
_entity.type
_entity.pdbx_description
1 polymer ?
#
loop_
_entity_poly.entity_id
_entity_poly.type
_entity_poly.pdbx_seq_one_letter_code
_entity_poly.pdbx_strand_id
1 'polypeptide(L)'
;MAQADARGWYGLFARGARDWLRHNEKLREAVSSQLPDLAAVADAITSDAPRAWRVSTSQLELARLRLAQGPWQTGAGHGPGQPGELLREAGTNDGVAADGGSGDGAIHAQLDIAMDDVIDWLWEAFQLPDLQACHEALLTHAALERDGWNQRGARSRLDRRRTLAQAVKRRAVQPGGPAFTNEDLRFRQLARRPRLADAAAVFFVLDASASMTGAERRLAKTFFFLALRGLRRQYRQVAIRFIAHTTHAWEFAERDFFQVSGEGGTVASTAFELALACTDTHYRGNRPYRDSGPNCYLYYASDGENFSEDRVRAGQLLSVLCTRLNFLGYVETLPGLPRAAASEMTRLCAEQARLGRPIGCARLASPDDVWPALRSFFMARPPAGVAM
;
A
#
# COMPACT_ATOMS: atom_id res chain seq x y z
N MET A 1 -5.60 19.18 -53.50
CA MET A 1 -4.46 18.79 -52.64
C MET A 1 -4.96 18.73 -51.20
N ALA A 2 -5.05 17.51 -50.66
CA ALA A 2 -5.66 17.21 -49.38
C ALA A 2 -4.79 17.67 -48.20
N GLN A 3 -5.26 18.68 -47.47
CA GLN A 3 -4.90 18.88 -46.06
C GLN A 3 -6.02 18.27 -45.21
N ALA A 4 -6.04 16.94 -45.14
CA ALA A 4 -6.90 16.21 -44.22
C ALA A 4 -6.04 15.60 -43.09
N ASP A 5 -6.26 16.10 -41.88
CA ASP A 5 -6.25 15.34 -40.63
C ASP A 5 -5.01 14.55 -40.19
N ALA A 6 -3.85 15.19 -40.19
CA ALA A 6 -2.73 14.74 -39.34
C ALA A 6 -3.07 14.74 -37.82
N ARG A 7 -4.15 15.41 -37.39
CA ARG A 7 -4.62 15.45 -35.99
C ARG A 7 -5.44 14.21 -35.57
N GLY A 8 -6.09 13.52 -36.50
CA GLY A 8 -6.90 12.33 -36.19
C GLY A 8 -6.06 11.13 -35.77
N TRP A 9 -4.89 10.95 -36.39
CA TRP A 9 -3.96 9.85 -36.11
C TRP A 9 -3.40 9.90 -34.69
N TYR A 10 -3.03 11.08 -34.18
CA TYR A 10 -2.62 11.26 -32.78
C TYR A 10 -3.73 10.89 -31.79
N GLY A 11 -4.99 11.12 -32.16
CA GLY A 11 -6.15 10.71 -31.38
C GLY A 11 -6.30 9.18 -31.27
N LEU A 12 -5.87 8.43 -32.28
CA LEU A 12 -5.90 6.96 -32.27
C LEU A 12 -4.79 6.37 -31.39
N PHE A 13 -3.57 6.89 -31.45
CA PHE A 13 -2.48 6.46 -30.55
C PHE A 13 -2.75 6.80 -29.07
N ALA A 14 -3.45 7.91 -28.81
CA ALA A 14 -3.87 8.27 -27.46
C ALA A 14 -5.05 7.43 -26.93
N ARG A 15 -5.82 6.73 -27.79
CA ARG A 15 -6.95 5.89 -27.35
C ARG A 15 -6.47 4.68 -26.57
N GLY A 16 -5.45 3.97 -27.04
CA GLY A 16 -4.91 2.81 -26.32
C GLY A 16 -4.47 3.15 -24.90
N ALA A 17 -3.73 4.25 -24.71
CA ALA A 17 -3.32 4.70 -23.39
C ALA A 17 -4.51 5.13 -22.50
N ARG A 18 -5.52 5.79 -23.07
CA ARG A 18 -6.74 6.18 -22.34
C ARG A 18 -7.61 5.00 -21.96
N ASP A 19 -7.72 4.01 -22.83
CA ASP A 19 -8.50 2.80 -22.58
C ASP A 19 -7.79 1.91 -21.56
N TRP A 20 -6.46 1.86 -21.58
CA TRP A 20 -5.66 1.24 -20.52
C TRP A 20 -5.86 1.93 -19.17
N LEU A 21 -5.85 3.26 -19.12
CA LEU A 21 -6.14 4.01 -17.88
C LEU A 21 -7.56 3.74 -17.37
N ARG A 22 -8.57 3.76 -18.25
CA ARG A 22 -9.96 3.42 -17.90
C ARG A 22 -10.11 1.97 -17.45
N HIS A 23 -9.35 1.04 -18.04
CA HIS A 23 -9.32 -0.35 -17.60
C HIS A 23 -8.71 -0.48 -16.21
N ASN A 24 -7.58 0.17 -15.94
CA ASN A 24 -6.98 0.21 -14.61
C ASN A 24 -7.89 0.85 -13.57
N GLU A 25 -8.63 1.90 -13.94
CA GLU A 25 -9.61 2.54 -13.06
C GLU A 25 -10.75 1.58 -12.71
N LYS A 26 -11.29 0.85 -13.70
CA LYS A 26 -12.30 -0.20 -13.47
C LYS A 26 -11.76 -1.37 -12.65
N LEU A 27 -10.51 -1.78 -12.87
CA LEU A 27 -9.85 -2.79 -12.04
C LEU A 27 -9.74 -2.29 -10.60
N ARG A 28 -9.29 -1.05 -10.40
CA ARG A 28 -9.20 -0.40 -9.08
C ARG A 28 -10.56 -0.34 -8.39
N GLU A 29 -11.63 0.03 -9.11
CA GLU A 29 -13.00 0.04 -8.58
C GLU A 29 -13.48 -1.37 -8.22
N ALA A 30 -13.25 -2.36 -9.09
CA ALA A 30 -13.60 -3.75 -8.85
C ALA A 30 -12.87 -4.31 -7.63
N VAL A 31 -11.55 -4.09 -7.54
CA VAL A 31 -10.73 -4.41 -6.37
C VAL A 31 -11.33 -3.74 -5.15
N SER A 32 -11.57 -2.42 -5.20
CA SER A 32 -12.12 -1.63 -4.11
C SER A 32 -13.46 -2.15 -3.60
N SER A 33 -14.31 -2.63 -4.49
CA SER A 33 -15.63 -3.19 -4.15
C SER A 33 -15.56 -4.59 -3.54
N GLN A 34 -14.51 -5.34 -3.86
CA GLN A 34 -14.23 -6.69 -3.36
C GLN A 34 -13.28 -6.70 -2.14
N LEU A 35 -12.84 -5.52 -1.69
CA LEU A 35 -12.00 -5.36 -0.51
C LEU A 35 -12.56 -5.92 0.81
N PRO A 36 -13.88 -6.06 1.06
CA PRO A 36 -14.32 -6.67 2.31
C PRO A 36 -13.94 -8.17 2.46
N ASP A 37 -13.35 -8.81 1.44
CA ASP A 37 -12.75 -10.15 1.59
C ASP A 37 -11.25 -10.09 1.96
N LEU A 38 -10.86 -9.24 2.92
CA LEU A 38 -9.49 -9.26 3.49
C LEU A 38 -9.17 -10.58 4.19
N ALA A 39 -10.18 -11.36 4.54
CA ALA A 39 -10.02 -12.74 4.96
C ALA A 39 -9.30 -13.60 3.90
N ALA A 40 -9.56 -13.38 2.61
CA ALA A 40 -8.84 -14.05 1.53
C ALA A 40 -7.38 -13.59 1.43
N VAL A 41 -7.08 -12.34 1.81
CA VAL A 41 -5.71 -11.82 1.94
C VAL A 41 -5.00 -12.51 3.11
N ALA A 42 -5.65 -12.63 4.27
CA ALA A 42 -5.16 -13.38 5.43
C ALA A 42 -4.86 -14.85 5.12
N ASP A 43 -5.75 -15.51 4.39
CA ASP A 43 -5.61 -16.91 3.99
C ASP A 43 -4.52 -17.09 2.91
N ALA A 44 -4.36 -16.12 2.01
CA ALA A 44 -3.27 -16.10 1.04
C ALA A 44 -1.89 -15.93 1.71
N ILE A 45 -1.79 -15.13 2.77
CA ILE A 45 -0.56 -14.85 3.53
C ILE A 45 -0.02 -16.11 4.25
N THR A 46 -0.89 -17.04 4.65
CA THR A 46 -0.48 -18.27 5.36
C THR A 46 0.15 -19.31 4.42
N SER A 47 0.15 -19.07 3.11
CA SER A 47 0.66 -20.00 2.09
C SER A 47 1.91 -19.45 1.37
N ASP A 48 2.94 -20.26 1.28
CA ASP A 48 4.34 -19.93 0.92
C ASP A 48 4.60 -19.59 -0.57
N ALA A 49 3.61 -19.06 -1.30
CA ALA A 49 3.72 -18.81 -2.75
C ALA A 49 3.53 -17.33 -3.10
N PRO A 50 4.27 -16.79 -4.10
CA PRO A 50 4.02 -15.46 -4.64
C PRO A 50 2.68 -15.50 -5.39
N ARG A 51 1.59 -15.17 -4.68
CA ARG A 51 0.24 -15.30 -5.23
C ARG A 51 -0.23 -13.98 -5.80
N ALA A 52 -0.57 -14.02 -7.08
CA ALA A 52 -1.41 -13.03 -7.69
C ALA A 52 -2.84 -13.15 -7.15
N TRP A 53 -3.48 -12.01 -6.89
CA TRP A 53 -4.87 -11.92 -6.51
C TRP A 53 -5.75 -12.08 -7.75
N ARG A 54 -6.71 -13.01 -7.71
CA ARG A 54 -7.58 -13.33 -8.84
C ARG A 54 -8.81 -12.44 -8.81
N VAL A 55 -8.93 -11.56 -9.79
CA VAL A 55 -10.13 -10.74 -10.00
C VAL A 55 -10.90 -11.30 -11.17
N SER A 56 -12.16 -11.67 -10.93
CA SER A 56 -13.09 -11.92 -12.01
C SER A 56 -13.58 -10.59 -12.57
N THR A 57 -13.18 -10.27 -13.81
CA THR A 57 -13.70 -9.12 -14.55
C THR A 57 -14.63 -9.59 -15.65
N SER A 58 -15.70 -8.85 -15.91
CA SER A 58 -16.55 -9.11 -17.07
C SER A 58 -15.75 -8.83 -18.35
N GLN A 59 -15.56 -9.83 -19.21
CA GLN A 59 -15.01 -9.56 -20.53
C GLN A 59 -16.08 -8.97 -21.43
N LEU A 60 -15.70 -7.92 -22.15
CA LEU A 60 -16.44 -7.46 -23.30
C LEU A 60 -15.95 -8.25 -24.51
N GLU A 61 -16.84 -9.01 -25.13
CA GLU A 61 -16.54 -9.64 -26.42
C GLU A 61 -16.32 -8.53 -27.46
N LEU A 62 -15.08 -8.39 -27.92
CA LEU A 62 -14.79 -7.53 -29.05
C LEU A 62 -15.27 -8.21 -30.32
N ALA A 63 -16.09 -7.51 -31.11
CA ALA A 63 -16.53 -8.00 -32.40
C ALA A 63 -15.31 -8.36 -33.27
N ARG A 64 -15.17 -9.64 -33.60
CA ARG A 64 -14.13 -10.10 -34.52
C ARG A 64 -14.58 -9.79 -35.94
N LEU A 65 -14.05 -8.70 -36.50
CA LEU A 65 -14.25 -8.39 -37.91
C LEU A 65 -13.59 -9.48 -38.75
N ARG A 66 -14.40 -10.34 -39.37
CA ARG A 66 -13.94 -11.30 -40.37
C ARG A 66 -14.15 -10.67 -41.73
N LEU A 67 -13.12 -10.72 -42.58
CA LEU A 67 -13.28 -10.44 -44.00
C LEU A 67 -14.28 -11.45 -44.56
N ALA A 68 -15.37 -10.97 -45.15
CA ALA A 68 -16.36 -11.81 -45.80
C ALA A 68 -15.66 -12.61 -46.91
N GLN A 69 -15.54 -13.93 -46.73
CA GLN A 69 -15.00 -14.81 -47.76
C GLN A 69 -16.14 -15.21 -48.70
N GLY A 70 -16.37 -14.38 -49.71
CA GLY A 70 -17.28 -14.66 -50.82
C GLY A 70 -18.38 -13.60 -51.01
N PRO A 71 -18.93 -13.50 -52.23
CA PRO A 71 -20.09 -12.66 -52.50
C PRO A 71 -21.28 -13.14 -51.67
N TRP A 72 -21.95 -12.21 -50.98
CA TRP A 72 -23.19 -12.49 -50.26
C TRP A 72 -24.27 -12.93 -51.25
N GLN A 73 -24.59 -14.23 -51.27
CA GLN A 73 -25.83 -14.71 -51.88
C GLN A 73 -26.90 -14.80 -50.80
N THR A 74 -27.65 -13.71 -50.61
CA THR A 74 -28.97 -13.79 -49.99
C THR A 74 -29.93 -14.35 -51.03
N GLY A 75 -30.03 -15.68 -51.09
CA GLY A 75 -30.93 -16.38 -51.98
C GLY A 75 -31.46 -17.63 -51.30
N ALA A 76 -32.63 -17.54 -50.67
CA ALA A 76 -33.42 -18.72 -50.36
C ALA A 76 -34.01 -19.24 -51.67
N GLY A 77 -33.29 -20.14 -52.33
CA GLY A 77 -33.75 -20.77 -53.57
C GLY A 77 -34.80 -21.83 -53.27
N HIS A 78 -36.09 -21.49 -53.38
CA HIS A 78 -37.07 -22.49 -53.77
C HIS A 78 -36.99 -22.64 -55.30
N GLY A 79 -36.99 -23.89 -55.79
CA GLY A 79 -37.07 -24.19 -57.22
C GLY A 79 -38.33 -23.61 -57.89
N PRO A 80 -38.64 -23.96 -59.14
CA PRO A 80 -39.72 -23.31 -59.90
C PRO A 80 -41.08 -23.51 -59.20
N GLY A 81 -41.52 -22.50 -58.45
CA GLY A 81 -42.77 -22.51 -57.67
C GLY A 81 -43.99 -22.35 -58.55
N GLN A 82 -45.10 -22.96 -58.15
CA GLN A 82 -46.38 -22.83 -58.84
C GLN A 82 -47.28 -21.77 -58.18
N PRO A 83 -48.20 -21.13 -58.94
CA PRO A 83 -49.07 -20.10 -58.40
C PRO A 83 -49.97 -20.65 -57.28
N GLY A 84 -49.78 -20.15 -56.04
CA GLY A 84 -50.55 -20.56 -54.85
C GLY A 84 -49.70 -21.11 -53.69
N GLU A 85 -48.40 -21.28 -53.87
CA GLU A 85 -47.50 -21.79 -52.83
C GLU A 85 -47.19 -20.71 -51.77
N LEU A 86 -47.58 -20.94 -50.52
CA LEU A 86 -47.29 -20.06 -49.38
C LEU A 86 -45.86 -20.29 -48.88
N LEU A 87 -45.04 -19.24 -48.94
CA LEU A 87 -43.66 -19.23 -48.42
C LEU A 87 -43.67 -19.45 -46.90
N ARG A 88 -43.00 -20.51 -46.43
CA ARG A 88 -42.75 -20.77 -45.01
C ARG A 88 -41.29 -20.48 -44.72
N GLU A 89 -41.01 -19.61 -43.74
CA GLU A 89 -39.64 -19.42 -43.23
C GLU A 89 -39.08 -20.76 -42.74
N ALA A 90 -37.80 -21.01 -43.01
CA ALA A 90 -37.13 -22.23 -42.61
C ALA A 90 -37.10 -22.34 -41.08
N GLY A 91 -38.05 -23.10 -40.52
CA GLY A 91 -38.04 -23.50 -39.13
C GLY A 91 -36.79 -24.33 -38.86
N THR A 92 -35.93 -23.85 -37.95
CA THR A 92 -34.90 -24.65 -37.32
C THR A 92 -35.55 -25.86 -36.67
N ASN A 93 -35.08 -27.05 -37.05
CA ASN A 93 -35.51 -28.33 -36.46
C ASN A 93 -35.39 -28.28 -34.93
N ASP A 94 -36.53 -28.25 -34.23
CA ASP A 94 -36.62 -28.41 -32.78
C ASP A 94 -36.39 -29.87 -32.41
N GLY A 95 -35.12 -30.22 -32.18
CA GLY A 95 -34.73 -31.36 -31.37
C GLY A 95 -34.51 -30.90 -29.93
N VAL A 96 -35.48 -31.21 -29.06
CA VAL A 96 -35.47 -31.20 -27.59
C VAL A 96 -34.13 -30.74 -26.96
N ALA A 97 -34.05 -29.45 -26.63
CA ALA A 97 -33.04 -28.91 -25.73
C ALA A 97 -33.70 -28.60 -24.39
N ALA A 98 -33.12 -29.18 -23.34
CA ALA A 98 -33.49 -28.98 -21.96
C ALA A 98 -33.52 -27.50 -21.57
N ASP A 99 -34.39 -27.21 -20.60
CA ASP A 99 -34.51 -25.95 -19.89
C ASP A 99 -33.15 -25.53 -19.29
N GLY A 100 -32.39 -24.77 -20.07
CA GLY A 100 -31.17 -24.09 -19.67
C GLY A 100 -31.44 -22.60 -19.72
N GLY A 101 -31.50 -21.96 -18.55
CA GLY A 101 -31.93 -20.57 -18.41
C GLY A 101 -31.25 -19.63 -19.42
N SER A 102 -32.07 -18.88 -20.15
CA SER A 102 -31.69 -17.79 -21.06
C SER A 102 -31.17 -16.57 -20.31
N GLY A 103 -30.08 -16.74 -19.57
CA GLY A 103 -29.19 -15.66 -19.20
C GLY A 103 -27.96 -15.76 -20.10
N ASP A 104 -27.69 -14.71 -20.88
CA ASP A 104 -26.44 -14.57 -21.63
C ASP A 104 -25.29 -14.76 -20.64
N GLY A 105 -24.60 -15.90 -20.72
CA GLY A 105 -23.60 -16.28 -19.74
C GLY A 105 -22.41 -15.34 -19.85
N ALA A 106 -22.35 -14.34 -18.98
CA ALA A 106 -21.25 -13.39 -18.98
C ALA A 106 -19.92 -14.13 -18.83
N ILE A 107 -19.06 -14.05 -19.84
CA ILE A 107 -17.72 -14.63 -19.76
C ILE A 107 -16.92 -13.78 -18.79
N HIS A 108 -16.59 -14.36 -17.64
CA HIS A 108 -15.71 -13.75 -16.65
C HIS A 108 -14.26 -14.13 -16.97
N ALA A 109 -13.40 -13.15 -17.20
CA ALA A 109 -11.95 -13.39 -17.19
C ALA A 109 -11.41 -13.28 -15.78
N GLN A 110 -10.64 -14.29 -15.41
CA GLN A 110 -9.82 -14.26 -14.20
C GLN A 110 -8.51 -13.56 -14.55
N LEU A 111 -8.28 -12.40 -13.95
CA LEU A 111 -7.02 -11.68 -14.04
C LEU A 111 -6.22 -11.92 -12.76
N ASP A 112 -4.96 -12.33 -12.92
CA ASP A 112 -3.99 -12.44 -11.84
C ASP A 112 -3.30 -11.07 -11.66
N ILE A 113 -3.60 -10.37 -10.57
CA ILE A 113 -3.00 -9.07 -10.21
C ILE A 113 -1.93 -9.28 -9.13
N ALA A 114 -0.78 -8.62 -9.22
CA ALA A 114 0.22 -8.71 -8.18
C ALA A 114 -0.31 -8.15 -6.85
N MET A 115 -0.06 -8.85 -5.74
CA MET A 115 -0.52 -8.44 -4.42
C MET A 115 -0.02 -7.03 -4.04
N ASP A 116 1.21 -6.69 -4.43
CA ASP A 116 1.79 -5.36 -4.17
C ASP A 116 0.98 -4.24 -4.86
N ASP A 117 0.48 -4.45 -6.08
CA ASP A 117 -0.36 -3.47 -6.79
C ASP A 117 -1.71 -3.25 -6.09
N VAL A 118 -2.31 -4.34 -5.59
CA VAL A 118 -3.56 -4.29 -4.82
C VAL A 118 -3.38 -3.49 -3.54
N ILE A 119 -2.31 -3.76 -2.79
CA ILE A 119 -1.94 -3.01 -1.58
C ILE A 119 -1.66 -1.55 -1.93
N ASP A 120 -1.04 -1.28 -3.09
CA ASP A 120 -0.73 0.07 -3.51
C ASP A 120 -1.97 0.92 -3.77
N TRP A 121 -2.95 0.33 -4.46
CA TRP A 121 -4.25 0.96 -4.70
C TRP A 121 -5.04 1.14 -3.42
N LEU A 122 -4.99 0.15 -2.52
CA LEU A 122 -5.57 0.23 -1.19
C LEU A 122 -5.03 1.41 -0.40
N TRP A 123 -3.70 1.56 -0.36
CA TRP A 123 -3.04 2.64 0.37
C TRP A 123 -3.37 4.02 -0.22
N GLU A 124 -3.47 4.13 -1.54
CA GLU A 124 -3.89 5.34 -2.25
C GLU A 124 -5.36 5.68 -1.96
N ALA A 125 -6.26 4.69 -2.01
CA ALA A 125 -7.69 4.85 -1.75
C ALA A 125 -7.98 5.29 -0.31
N PHE A 126 -7.24 4.76 0.67
CA PHE A 126 -7.42 5.09 2.08
C PHE A 126 -6.73 6.40 2.52
N GLN A 127 -6.00 7.07 1.61
CA GLN A 127 -5.30 8.33 1.86
C GLN A 127 -4.52 8.34 3.18
N LEU A 128 -3.83 7.23 3.46
CA LEU A 128 -3.08 7.09 4.72
C LEU A 128 -1.92 8.09 4.70
N PRO A 129 -1.88 9.07 5.63
CA PRO A 129 -0.79 10.00 5.70
C PRO A 129 0.50 9.25 6.05
N ASP A 130 1.60 9.67 5.45
CA ASP A 130 2.91 9.15 5.77
C ASP A 130 3.21 9.39 7.27
N LEU A 131 3.61 8.35 8.01
CA LEU A 131 4.17 8.50 9.35
C LEU A 131 5.31 9.53 9.30
N GLN A 132 5.10 10.71 9.87
CA GLN A 132 6.10 11.76 9.76
C GLN A 132 7.42 11.31 10.36
N ALA A 133 8.47 11.30 9.53
CA ALA A 133 9.83 11.14 10.02
C ALA A 133 10.13 12.28 10.99
N CYS A 134 10.77 11.96 12.12
CA CYS A 134 11.08 13.00 13.09
C CYS A 134 11.96 14.07 12.50
N HIS A 135 11.54 15.31 12.73
CA HIS A 135 12.05 16.52 12.09
C HIS A 135 13.54 16.81 12.37
N GLU A 136 14.16 16.07 13.29
CA GLU A 136 15.54 16.25 13.75
C GLU A 136 16.42 15.01 13.57
N ALA A 137 15.90 13.92 12.98
CA ALA A 137 16.73 12.76 12.66
C ALA A 137 17.72 13.15 11.55
N LEU A 138 18.99 13.31 11.96
CA LEU A 138 20.15 13.73 11.18
C LEU A 138 20.07 13.42 9.68
N LEU A 139 20.26 14.50 8.92
CA LEU A 139 20.40 14.63 7.47
C LEU A 139 21.40 13.64 6.89
N THR A 140 20.98 12.41 6.66
CA THR A 140 21.89 11.34 6.23
C THR A 140 22.12 11.38 4.73
N HIS A 141 21.12 11.80 3.94
CA HIS A 141 21.28 11.95 2.49
C HIS A 141 20.59 13.21 1.95
N ALA A 142 21.40 14.21 1.58
CA ALA A 142 20.93 15.31 0.74
C ALA A 142 20.68 14.79 -0.68
N ALA A 143 19.43 14.49 -1.02
CA ALA A 143 19.05 14.29 -2.41
C ALA A 143 19.22 15.62 -3.15
N LEU A 144 19.92 15.58 -4.29
CA LEU A 144 20.07 16.73 -5.17
C LEU A 144 18.79 16.89 -5.98
N GLU A 145 17.91 17.78 -5.55
CA GLU A 145 16.71 18.12 -6.29
C GLU A 145 16.99 19.27 -7.26
N ARG A 146 16.30 19.25 -8.42
CA ARG A 146 16.43 20.31 -9.43
C ARG A 146 15.72 21.55 -8.91
N ASP A 147 16.49 22.56 -8.56
CA ASP A 147 15.95 23.79 -7.99
C ASP A 147 16.42 24.99 -8.80
N GLY A 148 15.52 25.55 -9.62
CA GLY A 148 15.74 26.78 -10.35
C GLY A 148 16.85 26.78 -11.41
N TRP A 149 17.13 28.00 -11.89
CA TRP A 149 18.13 28.27 -12.92
C TRP A 149 18.98 29.47 -12.53
N ASN A 150 20.30 29.35 -12.68
CA ASN A 150 21.23 30.46 -12.51
C ASN A 150 21.98 30.75 -13.81
N GLN A 151 22.55 31.95 -13.90
CA GLN A 151 23.38 32.35 -15.04
C GLN A 151 24.77 31.71 -15.02
N ARG A 152 25.18 31.16 -13.87
CA ARG A 152 26.47 30.50 -13.67
C ARG A 152 26.24 29.08 -13.15
N GLY A 153 27.08 28.14 -13.59
CA GLY A 153 27.00 26.73 -13.17
C GLY A 153 27.92 25.82 -13.98
N ALA A 154 27.92 24.52 -13.66
CA ALA A 154 28.71 23.54 -14.37
C ALA A 154 28.20 23.33 -15.81
N ARG A 155 29.11 23.25 -16.79
CA ARG A 155 28.79 23.07 -18.21
C ARG A 155 27.90 21.86 -18.51
N SER A 156 28.02 20.79 -17.75
CA SER A 156 27.17 19.59 -17.86
C SER A 156 25.68 19.85 -17.58
N ARG A 157 25.35 20.93 -16.87
CA ARG A 157 23.99 21.30 -16.45
C ARG A 157 23.41 22.48 -17.25
N LEU A 158 24.04 22.84 -18.37
CA LEU A 158 23.56 23.92 -19.23
C LEU A 158 22.23 23.52 -19.89
N ASP A 159 21.19 24.31 -19.66
CA ASP A 159 19.92 24.17 -20.37
C ASP A 159 20.03 24.88 -21.72
N ARG A 160 20.34 24.10 -22.77
CA ARG A 160 20.55 24.62 -24.13
C ARG A 160 19.31 25.33 -24.67
N ARG A 161 18.11 24.80 -24.40
CA ARG A 161 16.84 25.35 -24.91
C ARG A 161 16.56 26.73 -24.31
N ARG A 162 16.69 26.86 -22.99
CA ARG A 162 16.46 28.15 -22.31
C ARG A 162 17.56 29.17 -22.59
N THR A 163 18.80 28.72 -22.72
CA THR A 163 19.94 29.58 -23.10
C THR A 163 19.73 30.17 -24.50
N LEU A 164 19.31 29.34 -25.47
CA LEU A 164 18.97 29.81 -26.81
C LEU A 164 17.80 30.79 -26.78
N ALA A 165 16.75 30.47 -26.02
CA ALA A 165 15.59 31.36 -25.89
C ALA A 165 15.97 32.74 -25.35
N GLN A 166 16.93 32.84 -24.41
CA GLN A 166 17.39 34.15 -23.93
C GLN A 166 18.27 34.89 -24.93
N ALA A 167 19.16 34.19 -25.63
CA ALA A 167 19.96 34.80 -26.69
C ALA A 167 19.07 35.40 -27.80
N VAL A 168 18.00 34.71 -28.18
CA VAL A 168 17.03 35.22 -29.16
C VAL A 168 16.28 36.44 -28.61
N LYS A 169 15.81 36.40 -27.36
CA LYS A 169 15.13 37.54 -26.72
C LYS A 169 16.02 38.78 -26.67
N ARG A 170 17.30 38.64 -26.29
CA ARG A 170 18.25 39.75 -26.26
C ARG A 170 18.48 40.33 -27.66
N ARG A 171 18.68 39.48 -28.67
CA ARG A 171 18.91 39.94 -30.05
C ARG A 171 17.68 40.59 -30.70
N ALA A 172 16.48 40.23 -30.26
CA ALA A 172 15.27 40.93 -30.68
C ALA A 172 15.25 42.40 -30.20
N VAL A 173 15.87 42.69 -29.05
CA VAL A 173 15.98 44.05 -28.50
C VAL A 173 17.21 44.79 -29.03
N GLN A 174 18.33 44.09 -29.24
CA GLN A 174 19.59 44.65 -29.75
C GLN A 174 20.02 43.94 -31.04
N PRO A 175 19.51 44.37 -32.21
CA PRO A 175 19.96 43.85 -33.50
C PRO A 175 21.42 44.27 -33.76
N GLY A 176 22.29 43.29 -34.05
CA GLY A 176 23.73 43.50 -34.28
C GLY A 176 24.66 43.02 -33.16
N GLY A 177 24.11 42.57 -32.02
CA GLY A 177 24.89 42.01 -30.92
C GLY A 177 25.43 40.59 -31.19
N PRO A 178 26.41 40.12 -30.39
CA PRO A 178 27.04 38.82 -30.59
C PRO A 178 26.05 37.65 -30.46
N ALA A 179 26.31 36.60 -31.25
CA ALA A 179 26.08 35.18 -30.96
C ALA A 179 25.34 34.84 -29.65
N PHE A 180 26.16 34.43 -28.70
CA PHE A 180 25.80 34.14 -27.33
C PHE A 180 26.67 34.99 -26.42
N THR A 181 26.10 35.43 -25.31
CA THR A 181 26.82 36.11 -24.24
C THR A 181 26.72 35.31 -22.95
N ASN A 182 27.61 35.57 -21.99
CA ASN A 182 27.57 34.90 -20.69
C ASN A 182 26.25 35.15 -19.94
N GLU A 183 25.58 36.27 -20.21
CA GLU A 183 24.28 36.63 -19.63
C GLU A 183 23.12 35.80 -20.19
N ASP A 184 23.29 35.17 -21.35
CA ASP A 184 22.29 34.30 -21.98
C ASP A 184 22.30 32.89 -21.35
N LEU A 185 23.40 32.49 -20.72
CA LEU A 185 23.58 31.14 -20.18
C LEU A 185 22.58 30.86 -19.05
N ARG A 186 21.93 29.68 -19.10
CA ARG A 186 21.06 29.20 -18.02
C ARG A 186 21.47 27.79 -17.61
N PHE A 187 21.94 27.65 -16.38
CA PHE A 187 22.35 26.39 -15.78
C PHE A 187 21.27 25.91 -14.81
N ARG A 188 20.95 24.62 -14.89
CA ARG A 188 20.08 23.97 -13.90
C ARG A 188 20.84 23.83 -12.60
N GLN A 189 20.31 24.43 -11.55
CA GLN A 189 20.87 24.34 -10.22
C GLN A 189 20.31 23.10 -9.52
N LEU A 190 21.14 22.53 -8.64
CA LEU A 190 20.70 21.46 -7.75
C LEU A 190 20.77 22.03 -6.34
N ALA A 191 19.62 22.15 -5.69
CA ALA A 191 19.60 22.42 -4.26
C ALA A 191 19.77 21.09 -3.53
N ARG A 192 20.61 21.10 -2.51
CA ARG A 192 20.62 20.03 -1.50
C ARG A 192 19.43 20.29 -0.61
N ARG A 193 18.34 19.56 -0.83
CA ARG A 193 17.23 19.58 0.12
C ARG A 193 17.47 18.52 1.19
N PRO A 194 17.36 18.90 2.47
CA PRO A 194 17.36 17.92 3.55
C PRO A 194 16.21 16.96 3.33
N ARG A 195 16.48 15.68 3.12
CA ARG A 195 15.48 14.62 3.25
C ARG A 195 15.59 14.03 4.64
N LEU A 196 14.44 13.89 5.30
CA LEU A 196 14.32 13.28 6.61
C LEU A 196 14.77 11.81 6.53
N ALA A 197 15.17 11.24 7.68
CA ALA A 197 15.74 9.90 7.77
C ALA A 197 14.95 8.86 6.95
N ASP A 198 15.58 8.35 5.89
CA ASP A 198 15.08 7.31 4.97
C ASP A 198 15.04 5.91 5.63
N ALA A 199 15.44 5.80 6.89
CA ALA A 199 15.61 4.55 7.62
C ALA A 199 14.68 4.45 8.84
N ALA A 200 13.97 3.33 8.93
CA ALA A 200 13.13 2.97 10.07
C ALA A 200 13.53 1.60 10.65
N ALA A 201 13.42 1.47 11.96
CA ALA A 201 13.47 0.20 12.68
C ALA A 201 12.08 -0.13 13.20
N VAL A 202 11.55 -1.31 12.88
CA VAL A 202 10.20 -1.72 13.22
C VAL A 202 10.24 -3.02 14.01
N PHE A 203 9.62 -3.02 15.18
CA PHE A 203 9.46 -4.18 16.03
C PHE A 203 8.03 -4.69 15.93
N PHE A 204 7.85 -5.92 15.47
CA PHE A 204 6.57 -6.61 15.53
C PHE A 204 6.60 -7.57 16.71
N VAL A 205 5.76 -7.33 17.69
CA VAL A 205 5.65 -8.14 18.90
C VAL A 205 4.34 -8.93 18.83
N LEU A 206 4.42 -10.24 18.90
CA LEU A 206 3.26 -11.14 18.93
C LEU A 206 3.22 -11.90 20.24
N ASP A 207 2.05 -11.90 20.86
CA ASP A 207 1.76 -12.86 21.92
C ASP A 207 1.50 -14.24 21.30
N ALA A 208 2.27 -15.23 21.73
CA ALA A 208 2.21 -16.60 21.26
C ALA A 208 1.74 -17.56 22.36
N SER A 209 1.14 -17.03 23.42
CA SER A 209 0.59 -17.78 24.55
C SER A 209 -0.58 -18.70 24.13
N ALA A 210 -0.94 -19.59 25.06
CA ALA A 210 -2.02 -20.54 24.84
C ALA A 210 -3.42 -19.89 24.77
N SER A 211 -3.59 -18.67 25.28
CA SER A 211 -4.87 -17.95 25.25
C SER A 211 -5.20 -17.41 23.85
N MET A 212 -4.19 -17.17 23.02
CA MET A 212 -4.38 -16.75 21.63
C MET A 212 -4.74 -17.93 20.70
N THR A 213 -6.02 -17.98 20.34
CA THR A 213 -6.58 -18.91 19.37
C THR A 213 -5.94 -18.76 17.97
N GLY A 214 -6.13 -19.78 17.12
CA GLY A 214 -5.67 -19.73 15.73
C GLY A 214 -6.29 -18.56 14.93
N ALA A 215 -7.52 -18.16 15.24
CA ALA A 215 -8.20 -17.05 14.59
C ALA A 215 -7.59 -15.70 14.98
N GLU A 216 -7.34 -15.47 16.27
CA GLU A 216 -6.66 -14.27 16.79
C GLU A 216 -5.28 -14.10 16.17
N ARG A 217 -4.50 -15.19 16.14
CA ARG A 217 -3.17 -15.16 15.51
C ARG A 217 -3.24 -14.89 14.01
N ARG A 218 -4.18 -15.48 13.27
CA ARG A 218 -4.35 -15.17 11.83
C ARG A 218 -4.65 -13.69 11.61
N LEU A 219 -5.52 -13.12 12.43
CA LEU A 219 -5.90 -11.73 12.34
C LEU A 219 -4.72 -10.78 12.70
N ALA A 220 -3.96 -11.08 13.76
CA ALA A 220 -2.75 -10.34 14.12
C ALA A 220 -1.70 -10.40 12.99
N LYS A 221 -1.49 -11.57 12.40
CA LYS A 221 -0.56 -11.77 11.27
C LYS A 221 -0.97 -10.96 10.03
N THR A 222 -2.27 -10.91 9.75
CA THR A 222 -2.81 -10.09 8.64
C THR A 222 -2.51 -8.62 8.86
N PHE A 223 -2.74 -8.12 10.08
CA PHE A 223 -2.38 -6.75 10.46
C PHE A 223 -0.87 -6.49 10.28
N PHE A 224 0.00 -7.36 10.78
CA PHE A 224 1.45 -7.19 10.64
C PHE A 224 1.93 -7.22 9.20
N PHE A 225 1.36 -8.11 8.37
CA PHE A 225 1.70 -8.18 6.95
C PHE A 225 1.37 -6.87 6.23
N LEU A 226 0.15 -6.34 6.43
CA LEU A 226 -0.29 -5.10 5.80
C LEU A 226 0.50 -3.90 6.32
N ALA A 227 0.76 -3.82 7.64
CA ALA A 227 1.62 -2.80 8.24
C ALA A 227 3.03 -2.83 7.65
N LEU A 228 3.62 -4.02 7.54
CA LEU A 228 4.97 -4.21 6.99
C LEU A 228 5.07 -3.75 5.53
N ARG A 229 4.08 -4.09 4.71
CA ARG A 229 4.02 -3.66 3.30
C ARG A 229 3.89 -2.14 3.20
N GLY A 230 3.02 -1.53 4.01
CA GLY A 230 2.90 -0.07 4.10
C GLY A 230 4.20 0.62 4.50
N LEU A 231 4.91 0.08 5.50
CA LEU A 231 6.18 0.65 5.99
C LEU A 231 7.32 0.50 4.96
N ARG A 232 7.40 -0.63 4.25
CA ARG A 232 8.37 -0.84 3.15
C ARG A 232 8.15 0.13 1.98
N ARG A 233 6.93 0.60 1.77
CA ARG A 233 6.62 1.65 0.78
C ARG A 233 7.06 3.03 1.26
N GLN A 234 6.87 3.31 2.55
CA GLN A 234 7.12 4.64 3.10
C GLN A 234 8.61 4.94 3.34
N TYR A 235 9.37 3.92 3.74
CA TYR A 235 10.79 4.05 4.08
C TYR A 235 11.66 3.28 3.09
N ARG A 236 12.77 3.88 2.63
CA ARG A 236 13.70 3.18 1.72
C ARG A 236 14.46 2.06 2.41
N GLN A 237 14.72 2.20 3.71
CA GLN A 237 15.41 1.19 4.50
C GLN A 237 14.56 0.87 5.73
N VAL A 238 14.10 -0.37 5.84
CA VAL A 238 13.34 -0.84 7.00
C VAL A 238 14.07 -2.03 7.61
N ALA A 239 14.58 -1.85 8.82
CA ALA A 239 15.09 -2.94 9.64
C ALA A 239 13.92 -3.50 10.45
N ILE A 240 13.60 -4.77 10.27
CA ILE A 240 12.42 -5.40 10.89
C ILE A 240 12.91 -6.44 11.89
N ARG A 241 12.32 -6.44 13.08
CA ARG A 241 12.60 -7.41 14.14
C ARG A 241 11.28 -8.01 14.60
N PHE A 242 11.18 -9.33 14.53
CA PHE A 242 10.01 -10.05 14.96
C PHE A 242 10.27 -10.66 16.33
N ILE A 243 9.44 -10.31 17.30
CA ILE A 243 9.52 -10.78 18.68
C ILE A 243 8.25 -11.55 18.97
N ALA A 244 8.35 -12.79 19.42
CA ALA A 244 7.21 -13.50 19.98
C ALA A 244 7.47 -13.81 21.44
N HIS A 245 6.42 -13.76 22.27
CA HIS A 245 6.55 -13.98 23.70
C HIS A 245 5.46 -14.88 24.28
N THR A 246 5.82 -15.53 25.38
CA THR A 246 4.93 -16.30 26.27
C THR A 246 5.32 -15.93 27.71
N THR A 247 5.97 -16.83 28.45
CA THR A 247 6.68 -16.52 29.69
C THR A 247 8.06 -15.93 29.44
N HIS A 248 8.64 -16.19 28.27
CA HIS A 248 9.88 -15.60 27.78
C HIS A 248 9.67 -15.02 26.37
N ALA A 249 10.56 -14.11 25.97
CA ALA A 249 10.54 -13.50 24.65
C ALA A 249 11.71 -13.98 23.80
N TRP A 250 11.45 -14.23 22.52
CA TRP A 250 12.45 -14.64 21.54
C TRP A 250 12.35 -13.80 20.27
N GLU A 251 13.49 -13.60 19.62
CA GLU A 251 13.57 -12.99 18.30
C GLU A 251 13.50 -14.07 17.21
N PHE A 252 12.71 -13.82 16.17
CA PHE A 252 12.54 -14.70 15.03
C PHE A 252 12.85 -14.00 13.72
N ALA A 253 13.22 -14.78 12.70
CA ALA A 253 13.22 -14.31 11.32
C ALA A 253 11.78 -14.21 10.78
N GLU A 254 11.58 -13.40 9.73
CA GLU A 254 10.27 -13.17 9.09
C GLU A 254 9.54 -14.49 8.78
N ARG A 255 10.26 -15.47 8.20
CA ARG A 255 9.69 -16.78 7.83
C ARG A 255 9.21 -17.61 9.03
N ASP A 256 9.93 -17.54 10.15
CA ASP A 256 9.73 -18.44 11.29
C ASP A 256 8.64 -17.86 12.20
N PHE A 257 8.57 -16.53 12.32
CA PHE A 257 7.59 -15.81 13.13
C PHE A 257 6.13 -16.20 12.82
N PHE A 258 5.80 -16.42 11.54
CA PHE A 258 4.44 -16.80 11.15
C PHE A 258 4.10 -18.26 11.45
N GLN A 259 5.06 -19.10 11.85
CA GLN A 259 4.85 -20.51 12.18
C GLN A 259 4.91 -20.78 13.69
N VAL A 260 5.27 -19.79 14.50
CA VAL A 260 5.43 -19.96 15.95
C VAL A 260 4.07 -20.20 16.64
N SER A 261 4.06 -21.23 17.48
CA SER A 261 3.02 -21.49 18.48
C SER A 261 3.70 -21.78 19.81
N GLY A 262 3.31 -21.08 20.87
CA GLY A 262 3.80 -21.31 22.21
C GLY A 262 2.75 -21.99 23.08
N GLU A 263 3.22 -22.75 24.06
CA GLU A 263 2.42 -23.27 25.16
C GLU A 263 2.87 -22.54 26.44
N GLY A 264 1.97 -21.81 27.09
CA GLY A 264 2.31 -21.01 28.27
C GLY A 264 1.38 -19.83 28.48
N GLY A 265 1.57 -19.13 29.60
CA GLY A 265 0.87 -17.87 29.87
C GLY A 265 1.61 -16.65 29.31
N THR A 266 1.08 -15.46 29.60
CA THR A 266 1.50 -14.20 28.97
C THR A 266 2.25 -13.31 29.96
N VAL A 267 3.53 -13.05 29.69
CA VAL A 267 4.40 -12.13 30.45
C VAL A 267 4.93 -11.05 29.51
N ALA A 268 4.14 -9.99 29.33
CA ALA A 268 4.43 -8.93 28.37
C ALA A 268 5.73 -8.15 28.66
N SER A 269 6.17 -8.07 29.92
CA SER A 269 7.43 -7.39 30.27
C SER A 269 8.65 -7.98 29.57
N THR A 270 8.68 -9.30 29.34
CA THR A 270 9.82 -9.95 28.67
C THR A 270 9.95 -9.49 27.22
N ALA A 271 8.83 -9.30 26.53
CA ALA A 271 8.81 -8.77 25.17
C ALA A 271 9.28 -7.31 25.14
N PHE A 272 8.83 -6.50 26.10
CA PHE A 272 9.23 -5.10 26.22
C PHE A 272 10.71 -4.93 26.57
N GLU A 273 11.25 -5.79 27.43
CA GLU A 273 12.69 -5.83 27.75
C GLU A 273 13.53 -6.18 26.53
N LEU A 274 13.13 -7.19 25.77
CA LEU A 274 13.85 -7.56 24.56
C LEU A 274 13.79 -6.44 23.51
N ALA A 275 12.63 -5.82 23.31
CA ALA A 275 12.48 -4.70 22.39
C ALA A 275 13.33 -3.49 22.81
N LEU A 276 13.38 -3.17 24.11
CA LEU A 276 14.20 -2.10 24.65
C LEU A 276 15.69 -2.42 24.47
N ALA A 277 16.10 -3.63 24.82
CA ALA A 277 17.48 -4.09 24.67
C ALA A 277 17.93 -3.98 23.21
N CYS A 278 17.13 -4.47 22.25
CA CYS A 278 17.42 -4.36 20.82
C CYS A 278 17.46 -2.91 20.34
N THR A 279 16.58 -2.05 20.86
CA THR A 279 16.58 -0.61 20.53
C THR A 279 17.89 0.04 20.97
N ASP A 280 18.30 -0.22 22.21
CA ASP A 280 19.48 0.39 22.81
C ASP A 280 20.79 -0.19 22.26
N THR A 281 20.90 -1.49 21.96
CA THR A 281 22.13 -2.07 21.40
C THR A 281 22.32 -1.80 19.92
N HIS A 282 21.27 -1.91 19.10
CA HIS A 282 21.41 -1.94 17.64
C HIS A 282 21.07 -0.62 16.94
N TYR A 283 20.19 0.20 17.51
CA TYR A 283 19.63 1.34 16.79
C TYR A 283 19.94 2.70 17.42
N ARG A 284 19.97 2.79 18.76
CA ARG A 284 20.12 4.09 19.46
C ARG A 284 21.39 4.21 20.29
N GLY A 285 22.03 3.10 20.67
CA GLY A 285 23.11 3.12 21.67
C GLY A 285 22.57 3.55 23.05
N ASN A 286 23.48 3.77 24.00
CA ASN A 286 23.14 4.30 25.33
C ASN A 286 22.81 5.82 25.30
N ARG A 287 22.39 6.36 24.15
CA ARG A 287 22.09 7.79 23.98
C ARG A 287 20.65 8.07 24.40
N PRO A 288 20.40 9.01 25.32
CA PRO A 288 19.07 9.25 25.87
C PRO A 288 18.10 9.97 24.92
N TYR A 289 18.57 10.50 23.78
CA TYR A 289 17.79 11.42 22.94
C TYR A 289 17.46 10.90 21.54
N ARG A 290 16.35 11.41 20.98
CA ARG A 290 15.70 11.03 19.72
C ARG A 290 16.45 11.41 18.45
N ASP A 291 17.61 12.06 18.57
CA ASP A 291 18.10 12.98 17.53
C ASP A 291 19.17 12.39 16.60
N SER A 292 19.51 11.11 16.71
CA SER A 292 20.61 10.56 15.89
C SER A 292 20.42 9.14 15.35
N GLY A 293 19.25 8.53 15.55
CA GLY A 293 18.97 7.15 15.13
C GLY A 293 17.83 7.06 14.09
N PRO A 294 17.60 5.87 13.52
CA PRO A 294 16.45 5.62 12.67
C PRO A 294 15.13 5.80 13.44
N ASN A 295 14.03 6.08 12.72
CA ASN A 295 12.71 6.13 13.34
C ASN A 295 12.35 4.73 13.86
N CYS A 296 12.04 4.60 15.14
CA CYS A 296 11.76 3.32 15.79
C CYS A 296 10.26 3.16 16.05
N TYR A 297 9.66 2.10 15.55
CA TYR A 297 8.23 1.80 15.69
C TYR A 297 8.05 0.44 16.34
N LEU A 298 7.05 0.30 17.22
CA LEU A 298 6.68 -0.99 17.80
C LEU A 298 5.20 -1.23 17.59
N TYR A 299 4.86 -2.38 17.02
CA TYR A 299 3.49 -2.86 16.90
C TYR A 299 3.34 -4.14 17.71
N TYR A 300 2.48 -4.11 18.73
CA TYR A 300 2.24 -5.23 19.62
C TYR A 300 0.83 -5.78 19.42
N ALA A 301 0.69 -7.08 19.15
CA ALA A 301 -0.60 -7.76 19.08
C ALA A 301 -0.73 -8.83 20.17
N SER A 302 -1.86 -8.79 20.90
CA SER A 302 -2.21 -9.74 21.97
C SER A 302 -3.73 -9.81 22.16
N ASP A 303 -4.20 -10.83 22.87
CA ASP A 303 -5.60 -10.95 23.34
C ASP A 303 -5.91 -10.05 24.56
N GLY A 304 -4.89 -9.37 25.11
CA GLY A 304 -5.01 -8.39 26.20
C GLY A 304 -4.91 -8.97 27.60
N GLU A 305 -4.58 -10.26 27.74
CA GLU A 305 -4.36 -10.89 29.05
C GLU A 305 -2.87 -10.82 29.44
N ASN A 306 -2.60 -10.49 30.71
CA ASN A 306 -1.25 -10.48 31.27
C ASN A 306 -1.28 -11.00 32.71
N PHE A 307 -0.21 -11.62 33.16
CA PHE A 307 -0.12 -12.08 34.54
C PHE A 307 -0.18 -10.90 35.54
N SER A 308 -0.92 -11.09 36.63
CA SER A 308 -1.14 -10.06 37.66
C SER A 308 0.13 -9.56 38.36
N GLU A 309 1.18 -10.38 38.38
CA GLU A 309 2.48 -10.02 38.96
C GLU A 309 3.32 -9.16 38.00
N ASP A 310 3.08 -9.29 36.69
CA ASP A 310 3.85 -8.63 35.65
C ASP A 310 3.37 -7.21 35.34
N ARG A 311 2.14 -6.86 35.72
CA ARG A 311 1.46 -5.61 35.36
C ARG A 311 2.27 -4.36 35.67
N VAL A 312 2.83 -4.31 36.88
CA VAL A 312 3.62 -3.16 37.35
C VAL A 312 4.89 -3.01 36.52
N ARG A 313 5.57 -4.11 36.26
CA ARG A 313 6.81 -4.14 35.47
C ARG A 313 6.53 -3.79 34.01
N ALA A 314 5.48 -4.37 33.41
CA ALA A 314 5.05 -4.06 32.06
C ALA A 314 4.71 -2.58 31.88
N GLY A 315 3.99 -1.96 32.83
CA GLY A 315 3.68 -0.53 32.78
C GLY A 315 4.92 0.37 32.87
N GLN A 316 5.88 0.03 33.74
CA GLN A 316 7.15 0.75 33.85
C GLN A 316 7.97 0.65 32.56
N LEU A 317 8.09 -0.54 31.99
CA LEU A 317 8.82 -0.76 30.74
C LEU A 317 8.13 -0.10 29.55
N LEU A 318 6.80 -0.15 29.47
CA LEU A 318 6.03 0.53 28.44
C LEU A 318 6.27 2.04 28.49
N SER A 319 6.30 2.62 29.69
CA SER A 319 6.67 4.03 29.89
C SER A 319 8.09 4.31 29.38
N VAL A 320 9.08 3.48 29.68
CA VAL A 320 10.44 3.66 29.14
C VAL A 320 10.45 3.55 27.62
N LEU A 321 9.81 2.52 27.05
CA LEU A 321 9.71 2.30 25.60
C LEU A 321 9.07 3.49 24.88
N CYS A 322 7.99 4.06 25.40
CA CYS A 322 7.34 5.23 24.82
C CYS A 322 8.25 6.46 24.73
N THR A 323 9.29 6.58 25.57
CA THR A 323 10.29 7.67 25.45
C THR A 323 11.35 7.38 24.39
N ARG A 324 11.61 6.10 24.11
CA ARG A 324 12.62 5.66 23.15
C ARG A 324 12.07 5.53 21.73
N LEU A 325 10.82 5.13 21.60
CA LEU A 325 10.16 4.86 20.32
C LEU A 325 9.47 6.10 19.76
N ASN A 326 9.33 6.15 18.45
CA ASN A 326 8.62 7.22 17.76
C ASN A 326 7.10 7.04 17.85
N PHE A 327 6.64 5.79 17.81
CA PHE A 327 5.24 5.43 17.98
C PHE A 327 5.13 3.97 18.41
N LEU A 328 4.16 3.68 19.27
CA LEU A 328 3.78 2.33 19.71
C LEU A 328 2.31 2.06 19.35
N GLY A 329 2.05 1.07 18.52
CA GLY A 329 0.71 0.61 18.19
C GLY A 329 0.38 -0.67 18.95
N TYR A 330 -0.62 -0.62 19.83
CA TYR A 330 -1.16 -1.82 20.48
C TYR A 330 -2.43 -2.29 19.77
N VAL A 331 -2.46 -3.57 19.44
CA VAL A 331 -3.55 -4.25 18.76
C VAL A 331 -4.09 -5.34 19.65
N GLU A 332 -5.36 -5.21 19.99
CA GLU A 332 -6.09 -6.20 20.75
C GLU A 332 -6.90 -7.08 19.79
N THR A 333 -6.59 -8.37 19.73
CA THR A 333 -7.33 -9.32 18.88
C THR A 333 -8.40 -10.04 19.69
N LEU A 334 -9.67 -9.80 19.36
CA LEU A 334 -10.83 -10.39 20.06
C LEU A 334 -11.92 -10.78 19.05
N PRO A 335 -11.76 -11.86 18.27
CA PRO A 335 -12.75 -12.28 17.30
C PRO A 335 -14.03 -12.75 17.97
N GLY A 336 -15.16 -12.19 17.54
CA GLY A 336 -16.50 -12.71 17.84
C GLY A 336 -17.09 -12.38 19.23
N LEU A 337 -16.41 -11.63 20.10
CA LEU A 337 -16.93 -11.27 21.43
C LEU A 337 -16.83 -9.75 21.67
N PRO A 338 -17.96 -9.02 21.76
CA PRO A 338 -17.94 -7.66 22.28
C PRO A 338 -17.67 -7.69 23.79
N ARG A 339 -16.40 -7.69 24.20
CA ARG A 339 -16.03 -7.43 25.60
C ARG A 339 -16.33 -5.96 25.90
N ALA A 340 -17.30 -5.70 26.77
CA ALA A 340 -17.65 -4.35 27.22
C ALA A 340 -16.54 -3.70 28.07
N ALA A 341 -15.67 -4.51 28.68
CA ALA A 341 -14.55 -4.05 29.49
C ALA A 341 -13.28 -3.94 28.64
N ALA A 342 -12.56 -2.82 28.76
CA ALA A 342 -11.19 -2.73 28.26
C ALA A 342 -10.33 -3.77 28.98
N SER A 343 -9.59 -4.57 28.19
CA SER A 343 -8.57 -5.45 28.73
C SER A 343 -7.51 -4.65 29.47
N GLU A 344 -6.75 -5.38 30.27
CA GLU A 344 -5.73 -4.81 31.11
C GLU A 344 -4.66 -4.07 30.30
N MET A 345 -4.17 -4.69 29.23
CA MET A 345 -3.17 -4.07 28.36
C MET A 345 -3.72 -2.81 27.68
N THR A 346 -4.98 -2.83 27.24
CA THR A 346 -5.66 -1.64 26.70
C THR A 346 -5.76 -0.52 27.75
N ARG A 347 -5.97 -0.83 29.03
CA ARG A 347 -5.98 0.18 30.10
C ARG A 347 -4.61 0.78 30.33
N LEU A 348 -3.55 -0.03 30.39
CA LEU A 348 -2.18 0.44 30.52
C LEU A 348 -1.79 1.36 29.36
N CYS A 349 -2.13 0.96 28.13
CA CYS A 349 -1.85 1.78 26.96
C CYS A 349 -2.65 3.08 26.95
N ALA A 350 -3.93 3.03 27.35
CA ALA A 350 -4.78 4.22 27.47
C ALA A 350 -4.28 5.20 28.54
N GLU A 351 -3.73 4.71 29.65
CA GLU A 351 -3.08 5.54 30.66
C GLU A 351 -1.88 6.29 30.08
N GLN A 352 -1.01 5.59 29.34
CA GLN A 352 0.13 6.22 28.67
C GLN A 352 -0.32 7.22 27.58
N ALA A 353 -1.39 6.92 26.85
CA ALA A 353 -1.96 7.85 25.85
C ALA A 353 -2.47 9.14 26.50
N ARG A 354 -3.13 9.05 27.68
CA ARG A 354 -3.57 10.23 28.45
C ARG A 354 -2.41 11.11 28.92
N LEU A 355 -1.25 10.52 29.14
CA LEU A 355 -0.01 11.24 29.45
C LEU A 355 0.64 11.91 28.21
N GLY A 356 0.00 11.85 27.03
CA GLY A 356 0.48 12.48 25.80
C GLY A 356 1.62 11.72 25.12
N ARG A 357 1.84 10.46 25.48
CA ARG A 357 2.88 9.61 24.86
C ARG A 357 2.43 9.12 23.48
N PRO A 358 3.37 8.80 22.56
CA PRO A 358 3.04 8.41 21.20
C PRO A 358 2.59 6.93 21.15
N ILE A 359 1.43 6.64 21.71
CA ILE A 359 0.84 5.30 21.77
C ILE A 359 -0.58 5.31 21.22
N GLY A 360 -0.89 4.35 20.35
CA GLY A 360 -2.22 4.13 19.79
C GLY A 360 -2.74 2.74 20.17
N CYS A 361 -4.05 2.60 20.33
CA CYS A 361 -4.72 1.32 20.58
C CYS A 361 -5.80 1.08 19.54
N ALA A 362 -5.87 -0.13 18.98
CA ALA A 362 -6.97 -0.56 18.14
C ALA A 362 -7.42 -1.97 18.53
N ARG A 363 -8.70 -2.27 18.28
CA ARG A 363 -9.28 -3.59 18.48
C ARG A 363 -9.61 -4.19 17.14
N LEU A 364 -9.38 -5.50 17.02
CA LEU A 364 -9.65 -6.25 15.81
C LEU A 364 -10.54 -7.44 16.16
N ALA A 365 -11.80 -7.39 15.73
CA ALA A 365 -12.78 -8.46 15.89
C ALA A 365 -12.99 -9.23 14.57
N SER A 366 -12.88 -8.55 13.45
CA SER A 366 -12.93 -9.14 12.11
C SER A 366 -11.71 -8.74 11.27
N PRO A 367 -11.44 -9.47 10.17
CA PRO A 367 -10.44 -9.03 9.18
C PRO A 367 -10.71 -7.62 8.64
N ASP A 368 -11.96 -7.18 8.59
CA ASP A 368 -12.35 -5.85 8.10
C ASP A 368 -11.89 -4.73 9.03
N ASP A 369 -11.77 -4.99 10.33
CA ASP A 369 -11.30 -4.02 11.33
C ASP A 369 -9.81 -3.67 11.16
N VAL A 370 -9.07 -4.50 10.41
CA VAL A 370 -7.62 -4.32 10.20
C VAL A 370 -7.33 -2.99 9.51
N TRP A 371 -8.15 -2.57 8.55
CA TRP A 371 -7.96 -1.29 7.86
C TRP A 371 -8.22 -0.07 8.74
N PRO A 372 -9.35 0.04 9.44
CA PRO A 372 -9.57 1.10 10.43
C PRO A 372 -8.45 1.17 11.47
N ALA A 373 -7.91 0.03 11.92
CA ALA A 373 -6.80 0.00 12.87
C ALA A 373 -5.50 0.55 12.27
N LEU A 374 -5.12 0.11 11.07
CA LEU A 374 -3.98 0.69 10.36
C LEU A 374 -4.20 2.19 10.16
N ARG A 375 -5.38 2.60 9.70
CA ARG A 375 -5.71 4.01 9.57
C ARG A 375 -5.53 4.78 10.87
N SER A 376 -6.01 4.25 11.99
CA SER A 376 -5.79 4.86 13.31
C SER A 376 -4.30 5.02 13.61
N PHE A 377 -3.47 4.00 13.40
CA PHE A 377 -2.05 4.07 13.75
C PHE A 377 -1.21 4.96 12.84
N PHE A 378 -1.53 4.99 11.55
CA PHE A 378 -0.81 5.83 10.58
C PHE A 378 -1.33 7.28 10.61
N MET A 379 -2.59 7.53 10.98
CA MET A 379 -3.15 8.89 11.15
C MET A 379 -2.95 9.48 12.55
N ALA A 380 -2.78 8.65 13.59
CA ALA A 380 -2.60 9.12 14.95
C ALA A 380 -1.28 9.89 15.06
N ARG A 381 -1.41 11.22 14.99
CA ARG A 381 -0.37 12.18 15.36
C ARG A 381 0.22 11.78 16.72
N PRO A 382 1.56 11.80 16.92
CA PRO A 382 2.05 12.16 18.24
C PRO A 382 1.49 13.55 18.55
N PRO A 383 0.90 13.78 19.74
CA PRO A 383 0.41 15.10 20.09
C PRO A 383 1.53 16.12 19.88
N ALA A 384 1.21 17.18 19.14
CA ALA A 384 2.09 18.31 18.98
C ALA A 384 2.27 18.99 20.34
N GLY A 385 3.33 18.65 21.07
CA GLY A 385 4.10 19.64 21.82
C GLY A 385 5.21 20.10 20.88
N VAL A 386 5.43 21.38 20.60
CA VAL A 386 5.48 22.50 21.53
C VAL A 386 5.15 23.78 20.76
N ALA A 387 4.24 24.59 21.32
CA ALA A 387 4.26 26.03 21.14
C ALA A 387 4.21 26.67 22.54
N MET A 388 5.36 26.68 23.21
CA MET A 388 5.95 27.82 23.92
C MET A 388 7.41 27.52 24.21
#